data_AF-A0A512JCF9-F1
#
_entry.id   AF-A0A512JCF9-F1
#
_cell.length_a   1.000
_cell.length_b   1.000
_cell.length_c   1.000
_cell.angle_alpha   90.00
_cell.angle_beta   90.00
_cell.angle_gamma   90.00
#
_symmetry.space_group_name_H-M   'P 1'
#
loop_
_entity.id
_entity.type
_entity.pdbx_description
1 polymer ?
#
loop_
_entity_poly.entity_id
_entity_poly.type
_entity_poly.pdbx_seq_one_letter_code
_entity_poly.pdbx_strand_id
1 'polypeptide(L)'
;MTTLKEHGRTAYEARYAGQTLGPDGPAPSWMDLGPDERRIWAQVEAAVVRDLREAVRHAVRAHDAIGVAVEAEAVDEAIEAEKHMEGAVERLRALVEGEADQEGP
;
A
#
# COMPACT_ATOMS: atom_id res chain seq x y z
N MET A 1 -4.86 -18.04 42.59
CA MET A 1 -5.14 -16.60 42.88
C MET A 1 -5.09 -15.83 41.56
N THR A 2 -6.13 -15.95 40.74
CA THR A 2 -6.17 -15.42 39.35
C THR A 2 -7.44 -14.62 39.05
N THR A 3 -8.29 -14.37 40.04
CA THR A 3 -9.65 -13.85 39.83
C THR A 3 -9.76 -12.32 39.85
N LEU A 4 -8.78 -11.59 40.38
CA LEU A 4 -8.89 -10.13 40.52
C LEU A 4 -8.57 -9.36 39.21
N LYS A 5 -7.65 -9.88 38.38
CA LYS A 5 -7.23 -9.22 37.13
C LYS A 5 -8.29 -9.30 36.03
N GLU A 6 -9.07 -10.38 36.01
CA GLU A 6 -10.11 -10.58 35.00
C GLU A 6 -11.32 -9.67 35.26
N HIS A 7 -11.77 -9.50 36.51
CA HIS A 7 -12.91 -8.64 36.83
C HIS A 7 -12.73 -7.17 36.45
N GLY A 8 -11.52 -6.61 36.59
CA GLY A 8 -11.24 -5.24 36.17
C GLY A 8 -11.32 -5.05 34.65
N ARG A 9 -10.84 -6.04 33.88
CA ARG A 9 -10.88 -6.04 32.42
C ARG A 9 -12.31 -6.22 31.89
N THR A 10 -13.07 -7.15 32.45
CA THR A 10 -14.47 -7.38 32.04
C THR A 10 -15.36 -6.17 32.38
N ALA A 11 -15.17 -5.53 33.54
CA ALA A 11 -15.92 -4.33 33.90
C ALA A 11 -15.55 -3.11 33.04
N TYR A 12 -14.28 -2.96 32.69
CA TYR A 12 -13.81 -1.91 31.78
C TYR A 12 -14.35 -2.13 30.36
N GLU A 13 -14.18 -3.33 29.78
CA GLU A 13 -14.66 -3.66 28.44
C GLU A 13 -16.19 -3.58 28.32
N ALA A 14 -16.95 -3.99 29.35
CA ALA A 14 -18.41 -3.86 29.38
C ALA A 14 -18.89 -2.40 29.40
N ARG A 15 -18.11 -1.47 29.96
CA ARG A 15 -18.46 -0.04 30.02
C ARG A 15 -18.39 0.64 28.65
N TYR A 16 -17.59 0.10 27.73
CA TYR A 16 -17.38 0.65 26.39
C TYR A 16 -17.90 -0.26 25.27
N ALA A 17 -18.49 -1.41 25.61
CA ALA A 17 -19.17 -2.27 24.67
C ALA A 17 -20.33 -1.51 23.99
N GLY A 18 -20.27 -1.36 22.66
CA GLY A 18 -21.25 -0.60 21.88
C GLY A 18 -20.91 0.87 21.65
N GLN A 19 -19.80 1.38 22.21
CA GLN A 19 -19.26 2.68 21.82
C GLN A 19 -18.30 2.49 20.65
N THR A 20 -18.73 2.88 19.45
CA THR A 20 -17.79 3.15 18.35
C THR A 20 -16.89 4.29 18.81
N LEU A 21 -15.58 4.04 18.93
CA LEU A 21 -14.57 5.08 19.15
C LEU A 21 -14.85 6.23 18.16
N GLY A 22 -15.47 7.29 18.65
CA GLY A 22 -15.97 8.39 17.85
C GLY A 22 -14.84 9.39 17.51
N PRO A 23 -15.06 10.26 16.51
CA PRO A 23 -14.04 11.13 15.93
C PRO A 23 -13.54 12.27 16.84
N ASP A 24 -14.10 12.46 18.03
CA ASP A 24 -13.94 13.67 18.87
C ASP A 24 -13.07 13.49 20.12
N GLY A 25 -11.89 12.91 19.95
CA GLY A 25 -10.87 12.88 21.02
C GLY A 25 -11.18 11.91 22.17
N PRO A 26 -10.35 11.94 23.23
CA PRO A 26 -10.41 10.94 24.29
C PRO A 26 -11.77 11.01 25.00
N ALA A 27 -12.52 9.90 24.98
CA ALA A 27 -13.80 9.76 25.67
C ALA A 27 -13.70 10.27 27.12
N PRO A 28 -14.77 10.83 27.73
CA PRO A 28 -14.72 11.42 29.07
C PRO A 28 -14.07 10.56 30.16
N SER A 29 -14.12 9.23 30.00
CA SER A 29 -13.45 8.26 30.87
C SER A 29 -11.92 8.34 30.89
N TRP A 30 -11.29 8.93 29.87
CA TRP A 30 -9.85 9.17 29.83
C TRP A 30 -9.42 10.25 30.83
N MET A 31 -10.32 11.18 31.17
CA MET A 31 -10.05 12.22 32.17
C MET A 31 -10.06 11.64 33.60
N ASP A 32 -10.75 10.53 33.81
CA ASP A 32 -10.86 9.85 35.12
C ASP A 32 -9.70 8.88 35.41
N LEU A 33 -8.77 8.70 34.46
CA LEU A 33 -7.63 7.81 34.66
C LEU A 33 -6.69 8.36 35.75
N GLY A 34 -6.23 7.48 36.64
CA GLY A 34 -5.16 7.80 37.56
C GLY A 34 -3.81 7.97 36.84
N PRO A 35 -2.79 8.48 37.54
CA PRO A 35 -1.47 8.71 36.96
C PRO A 35 -0.79 7.43 36.43
N ASP A 36 -1.00 6.28 37.08
CA ASP A 36 -0.44 5.01 36.65
C ASP A 36 -1.14 4.44 35.42
N GLU A 37 -2.47 4.53 35.35
CA GLU A 37 -3.24 4.11 34.18
C GLU A 37 -2.89 4.96 32.95
N ARG A 38 -2.72 6.27 33.13
CA ARG A 38 -2.23 7.16 32.06
C ARG A 38 -0.85 6.77 31.56
N ARG A 39 0.07 6.38 32.46
CA ARG A 39 1.43 5.95 32.07
C ARG A 39 1.41 4.65 31.27
N ILE A 40 0.58 3.68 31.67
CA ILE A 40 0.40 2.42 30.92
C ILE A 40 -0.18 2.70 29.53
N TRP A 41 -1.21 3.55 29.45
CA TRP A 41 -1.82 3.91 28.18
C TRP A 41 -0.85 4.62 27.23
N ALA A 42 -0.04 5.56 27.72
CA ALA A 42 0.97 6.22 26.90
C ALA A 42 1.99 5.23 26.29
N GLN A 43 2.33 4.15 27.02
CA GLN A 43 3.20 3.09 26.50
C GLN A 43 2.51 2.27 25.42
N VAL A 44 1.22 1.95 25.60
CA VAL A 44 0.42 1.23 24.61
C VAL A 44 0.25 2.07 23.34
N GLU A 45 -0.10 3.35 23.48
CA GLU A 45 -0.23 4.28 22.36
C GLU A 45 1.09 4.41 21.59
N ALA A 46 2.22 4.58 22.28
CA ALA A 46 3.52 4.64 21.64
C ALA A 46 3.87 3.36 20.86
N ALA A 47 3.53 2.19 21.41
CA ALA A 47 3.72 0.91 20.71
C ALA A 47 2.85 0.81 19.47
N VAL A 48 1.55 1.11 19.58
CA VAL A 48 0.60 1.07 18.45
C VAL A 48 1.00 2.06 17.36
N VAL A 49 1.39 3.28 17.72
CA VAL A 49 1.86 4.29 16.76
C VAL A 49 3.13 3.84 16.04
N ARG A 50 4.06 3.19 16.75
CA ARG A 50 5.27 2.65 16.13
C ARG A 50 4.95 1.55 15.12
N ASP A 51 4.10 0.61 15.51
CA ASP A 51 3.73 -0.54 14.67
C ASP A 51 2.92 -0.07 13.45
N LEU A 52 2.01 0.90 13.62
CA LEU A 52 1.29 1.54 12.52
C LEU A 52 2.24 2.25 11.55
N ARG A 53 3.23 3.00 12.06
CA ARG A 53 4.23 3.66 11.21
C ARG A 53 5.06 2.65 10.42
N GLU A 54 5.34 1.48 10.98
CA GLU A 54 6.04 0.40 10.28
C GLU A 54 5.18 -0.19 9.17
N ALA A 55 3.92 -0.52 9.47
CA ALA A 55 2.98 -0.99 8.46
C ALA A 55 2.79 0.02 7.31
N VAL A 56 2.68 1.32 7.62
CA VAL A 56 2.59 2.38 6.62
C VAL A 56 3.87 2.45 5.76
N ARG A 57 5.06 2.36 6.36
CA ARG A 57 6.32 2.32 5.59
C ARG A 57 6.37 1.13 4.63
N HIS A 58 5.91 -0.05 5.06
CA HIS A 58 5.83 -1.22 4.19
C HIS A 58 4.84 -1.03 3.04
N ALA A 59 3.66 -0.47 3.32
CA ALA A 59 2.65 -0.19 2.30
C ALA A 59 3.15 0.79 1.24
N VAL A 60 3.81 1.90 1.66
CA VAL A 60 4.40 2.87 0.73
C VAL A 60 5.46 2.22 -0.14
N ARG A 61 6.40 1.47 0.44
CA ARG A 61 7.43 0.77 -0.35
C ARG A 61 6.86 -0.23 -1.35
N ALA A 62 5.82 -0.96 -0.96
CA ALA A 62 5.14 -1.90 -1.86
C ALA A 62 4.46 -1.16 -3.01
N HIS A 63 3.84 -0.02 -2.74
CA HIS A 63 3.23 0.83 -3.77
C HIS A 63 4.27 1.39 -4.75
N ASP A 64 5.39 1.92 -4.23
CA ASP A 64 6.48 2.43 -5.07
C ASP A 64 7.07 1.33 -5.96
N ALA A 65 7.24 0.11 -5.42
CA ALA A 65 7.74 -1.03 -6.18
C ALA A 65 6.78 -1.45 -7.31
N ILE A 66 5.46 -1.37 -7.10
CA ILE A 66 4.47 -1.59 -8.16
C ILE A 66 4.62 -0.54 -9.25
N GLY A 67 4.79 0.73 -8.90
CA GLY A 67 4.99 1.82 -9.87
C GLY A 67 6.20 1.58 -10.77
N VAL A 68 7.34 1.22 -10.17
CA VAL A 68 8.57 0.91 -10.91
C VAL A 68 8.39 -0.31 -11.84
N ALA A 69 7.69 -1.35 -11.38
CA ALA A 69 7.45 -2.54 -12.21
C ALA A 69 6.57 -2.23 -13.42
N VAL A 70 5.50 -1.45 -13.24
CA VAL A 70 4.60 -1.03 -14.32
C VAL A 70 5.34 -0.15 -15.34
N GLU A 71 6.18 0.77 -14.87
CA GLU A 71 6.98 1.61 -15.77
C GLU A 71 7.99 0.79 -16.58
N ALA A 72 8.66 -0.19 -15.95
CA ALA A 72 9.57 -1.09 -16.65
C ALA A 72 8.86 -1.95 -17.72
N GLU A 73 7.70 -2.52 -17.40
CA GLU A 73 6.90 -3.30 -18.35
C GLU A 73 6.44 -2.45 -19.54
N ALA A 74 6.00 -1.21 -19.29
CA ALA A 74 5.61 -0.29 -20.36
C ALA A 74 6.78 0.08 -21.29
N VAL A 75 7.99 0.23 -20.75
CA VAL A 75 9.20 0.46 -21.54
C VAL A 75 9.54 -0.76 -22.40
N ASP A 76 9.46 -1.96 -21.85
CA ASP A 76 9.72 -3.20 -22.60
C ASP A 76 8.70 -3.39 -23.74
N GLU A 77 7.41 -3.12 -23.48
CA GLU A 77 6.36 -3.20 -24.50
C GLU A 77 6.59 -2.18 -25.64
N ALA A 78 7.02 -0.96 -25.32
CA ALA A 78 7.33 0.06 -26.32
C ALA A 78 8.50 -0.36 -27.23
N ILE A 79 9.56 -0.96 -26.66
CA ILE A 79 10.71 -1.46 -27.43
C ILE A 79 10.28 -2.59 -28.36
N GLU A 80 9.45 -3.52 -27.89
CA GLU A 80 8.95 -4.61 -28.73
C GLU A 80 8.04 -4.11 -29.86
N ALA A 81 7.19 -3.11 -29.58
CA ALA A 81 6.38 -2.47 -30.61
C ALA A 81 7.24 -1.76 -31.69
N GLU A 82 8.31 -1.08 -31.28
CA GLU A 82 9.26 -0.43 -32.20
C GLU A 82 9.93 -1.45 -33.12
N LYS A 83 10.44 -2.57 -32.58
CA LYS A 83 11.02 -3.67 -33.38
C LYS A 83 10.02 -4.25 -34.38
N HIS A 84 8.77 -4.43 -33.98
CA HIS A 84 7.71 -4.92 -34.88
C HIS A 84 7.43 -3.93 -36.01
N MET A 85 7.42 -2.62 -35.71
CA MET A 85 7.29 -1.57 -36.71
C MET A 85 8.48 -1.54 -37.67
N GLU A 86 9.71 -1.60 -37.17
CA GLU A 86 10.92 -1.65 -38.00
C GLU A 86 10.88 -2.85 -38.95
N GLY A 87 10.57 -4.05 -38.45
CA GLY A 87 10.42 -5.24 -39.29
C GLY A 87 9.27 -5.11 -40.31
N ALA A 88 8.19 -4.41 -39.99
CA ALA A 88 7.13 -4.11 -40.95
C ALA A 88 7.59 -3.12 -42.03
N VAL A 89 8.35 -2.09 -41.66
CA VAL A 89 8.94 -1.12 -42.59
C VAL A 89 9.95 -1.79 -43.52
N GLU A 90 10.79 -2.69 -43.02
CA GLU A 90 11.72 -3.45 -43.85
C GLU A 90 10.99 -4.32 -44.88
N ARG A 91 9.91 -5.00 -44.47
CA ARG A 91 9.07 -5.77 -45.41
C ARG A 91 8.42 -4.88 -46.46
N LEU A 92 7.93 -3.70 -46.07
CA LEU A 92 7.36 -2.73 -47.02
C LEU A 92 8.41 -2.19 -47.99
N ARG A 93 9.63 -1.89 -47.51
CA ARG A 93 10.73 -1.45 -48.35
C ARG A 93 11.12 -2.53 -49.36
N ALA A 94 11.25 -3.78 -48.92
CA ALA A 94 11.56 -4.90 -49.80
C ALA A 94 10.48 -5.13 -50.88
N LEU A 95 9.19 -4.89 -50.56
CA LEU A 95 8.11 -4.94 -51.54
C LEU A 95 8.25 -3.82 -52.59
N VAL A 96 8.47 -2.58 -52.16
CA VAL A 96 8.63 -1.43 -53.07
C VAL A 96 9.86 -1.59 -53.96
N GLU A 97 11.00 -2.03 -53.40
CA GLU A 97 12.22 -2.27 -54.15
C GLU A 97 12.11 -3.50 -55.07
N GLY A 98 11.42 -4.55 -54.64
CA GLY A 98 11.17 -5.75 -55.45
C GLY A 98 10.14 -5.54 -56.58
N GLU A 99 9.19 -4.61 -56.43
CA GLU A 99 8.29 -4.18 -57.51
C GLU A 99 9.02 -3.34 -58.57
N ALA A 100 10.03 -2.56 -58.18
CA ALA A 100 10.84 -1.75 -59.11
C ALA A 100 11.71 -2.61 -60.07
N ASP A 101 12.08 -3.84 -59.68
CA ASP A 101 12.84 -4.77 -60.51
C ASP A 101 11.96 -5.59 -61.48
N GLN A 102 10.63 -5.58 -61.34
CA GLN A 102 9.70 -6.22 -62.28
C GLN A 102 9.15 -5.29 -63.38
N GLU A 103 9.38 -3.97 -63.26
CA GLU A 103 9.06 -2.96 -64.27
C GLU A 103 10.32 -2.44 -64.98
N GLY A 104 11.15 -3.35 -65.50
CA GLY A 104 12.26 -3.04 -66.41
C GLY A 104 12.12 -3.83 -67.73
N PRO A 105 12.20 -3.19 -68.91
CA PRO A 105 11.99 -3.83 -70.23
C PRO A 105 13.05 -4.87 -70.60
#